data_AF-A0A7M7NNG6-F1
#
_entry.id   AF-A0A7M7NNG6-F1
#
_cell.length_a   1.000
_cell.length_b   1.000
_cell.length_c   1.000
_cell.angle_alpha   90.00
_cell.angle_beta   90.00
_cell.angle_gamma   90.00
#
_symmetry.space_group_name_H-M   'P 1'
#
loop_
_entity.id
_entity.type
_entity.pdbx_description
1 polymer ?
#
loop_
_entity_poly.entity_id
_entity_poly.type
_entity_poly.pdbx_seq_one_letter_code
_entity_poly.pdbx_strand_id
1 'polypeptide(L)'
;MSIDSCWATPEAESNAAVRYDLIKNRCKDDSTVRLFSDLGHLKQGFSFEAFTFPGDYGQKSVYIHCSVYMCVASNPESRCQQGCIHGIVRRSSRTLSNVIAHTVSSGRISVH
;
A
#
# COMPACT_ATOMS: atom_id res chain seq x y z
N MET A 1 -5.99 -4.49 -11.02
CA MET A 1 -5.96 -3.93 -9.65
C MET A 1 -4.61 -3.26 -9.46
N SER A 2 -4.54 -2.14 -8.73
CA SER A 2 -3.28 -1.45 -8.45
C SER A 2 -3.14 -1.09 -6.97
N ILE A 3 -2.01 -1.40 -6.36
CA ILE A 3 -1.57 -0.90 -5.06
C ILE A 3 -1.23 0.58 -5.22
N ASP A 4 -1.73 1.41 -4.32
CA ASP A 4 -1.38 2.83 -4.24
C ASP A 4 -0.47 3.11 -3.05
N SER A 5 -0.88 2.70 -1.86
CA SER A 5 -0.10 2.92 -0.64
C SER A 5 -0.25 1.71 0.26
N CYS A 6 0.84 1.27 0.88
CA CYS A 6 0.85 0.20 1.87
C CYS A 6 1.60 0.68 3.11
N TRP A 7 1.08 0.33 4.28
CA TRP A 7 1.65 0.72 5.56
C TRP A 7 1.47 -0.36 6.60
N ALA A 8 2.32 -0.30 7.61
CA ALA A 8 2.30 -1.19 8.74
C ALA A 8 1.81 -0.47 10.00
N THR A 9 1.14 -1.21 10.88
CA THR A 9 0.73 -0.75 12.22
C THR A 9 1.05 -1.84 13.25
N PRO A 10 1.28 -1.47 14.54
CA PRO A 10 1.45 -2.44 15.61
C PRO A 10 0.12 -3.09 16.06
N GLU A 11 -1.00 -2.44 15.74
CA GLU A 11 -2.38 -2.85 16.06
C GLU A 11 -3.15 -3.23 14.79
N ALA A 12 -4.28 -3.93 14.92
CA ALA A 12 -5.03 -4.44 13.77
C ALA A 12 -5.75 -3.34 12.97
N GLU A 13 -5.94 -2.19 13.59
CA GLU A 13 -6.66 -1.05 13.05
C GLU A 13 -5.81 -0.30 12.01
N SER A 14 -6.30 -0.25 10.78
CA SER A 14 -5.59 0.44 9.68
C SER A 14 -5.38 1.94 9.89
N ASN A 15 -6.13 2.55 10.80
CA ASN A 15 -6.07 3.97 11.18
C ASN A 15 -5.41 4.18 12.56
N ALA A 16 -4.66 3.20 13.07
CA ALA A 16 -3.87 3.35 14.28
C ALA A 16 -2.94 4.57 14.18
N ALA A 17 -2.69 5.22 15.33
CA ALA A 17 -1.87 6.43 15.39
C ALA A 17 -0.40 6.17 14.97
N VAL A 18 0.11 4.98 15.28
CA VAL A 18 1.46 4.54 14.94
C VAL A 18 1.41 3.81 13.61
N ARG A 19 2.14 4.33 12.64
CA ARG A 19 2.17 3.83 11.27
C ARG A 19 3.57 3.93 10.67
N TYR A 20 3.94 2.93 9.88
CA TYR A 20 5.16 2.94 9.07
C TYR A 20 4.80 2.74 7.59
N ASP A 21 5.17 3.68 6.72
CA ASP A 21 4.86 3.61 5.30
C ASP A 21 5.85 2.66 4.60
N LEU A 22 5.34 1.64 3.90
CA LEU A 22 6.13 0.75 3.04
C LEU A 22 6.10 1.25 1.59
N ILE A 23 4.89 1.58 1.14
CA ILE A 23 4.62 2.11 -0.19
C ILE A 23 3.76 3.36 -0.01
N LYS A 24 4.12 4.45 -0.67
CA LYS A 24 3.40 5.72 -0.62
C LYS A 24 3.26 6.29 -2.01
N ASN A 25 2.03 6.56 -2.46
CA ASN A 25 1.76 7.05 -3.82
C ASN A 25 2.48 6.23 -4.91
N ARG A 26 2.48 4.90 -4.75
CA ARG A 26 3.11 3.87 -5.61
C ARG A 26 4.62 3.87 -5.61
N CYS A 27 5.24 4.71 -4.79
CA CYS A 27 6.67 4.74 -4.59
C CYS A 27 7.05 3.89 -3.39
N LYS A 28 8.23 3.29 -3.45
CA LYS A 28 8.84 2.62 -2.30
C LYS A 28 9.20 3.71 -1.28
N ASP A 29 8.57 3.68 -0.12
CA ASP A 29 8.93 4.56 0.99
C ASP A 29 9.99 3.86 1.87
N ASP A 30 9.86 2.54 2.00
CA ASP A 30 10.86 1.66 2.60
C ASP A 30 11.83 1.09 1.54
N SER A 31 13.13 1.14 1.82
CA SER A 31 14.20 0.75 0.88
C SER A 31 14.26 -0.76 0.60
N THR A 32 13.75 -1.59 1.50
CA THR A 32 13.73 -3.05 1.37
C THR A 32 12.59 -3.53 0.47
N VAL A 33 11.66 -2.62 0.13
CA VAL A 33 10.51 -2.95 -0.72
C VAL A 33 10.96 -3.35 -2.12
N ARG A 34 10.44 -4.49 -2.59
CA ARG A 34 10.56 -4.94 -3.98
C ARG A 34 9.16 -5.11 -4.55
N LEU A 35 8.86 -4.39 -5.63
CA LEU A 35 7.59 -4.48 -6.34
C LEU A 35 7.67 -5.60 -7.39
N PHE A 36 6.60 -6.37 -7.53
CA PHE A 36 6.50 -7.42 -8.55
C PHE A 36 5.69 -6.90 -9.74
N SER A 37 6.29 -6.92 -10.94
CA SER A 37 5.67 -6.47 -12.20
C SER A 37 4.97 -7.59 -12.97
N ASP A 38 5.36 -8.85 -12.76
CA ASP A 38 5.05 -9.95 -13.68
C ASP A 38 3.96 -10.89 -13.13
N LEU A 39 2.96 -10.34 -12.42
CA LEU A 39 1.87 -11.11 -11.81
C LEU A 39 0.57 -11.11 -12.64
N GLY A 40 0.56 -10.40 -13.78
CA GLY A 40 -0.62 -10.21 -14.63
C GLY A 40 -1.55 -9.09 -14.13
N HIS A 41 -2.59 -8.76 -14.90
CA HIS A 41 -3.42 -7.56 -14.66
C HIS A 41 -4.33 -7.63 -13.41
N LEU A 42 -4.54 -8.84 -12.88
CA LEU A 42 -5.42 -9.09 -11.73
C LEU A 42 -4.67 -9.26 -10.41
N LYS A 43 -3.34 -9.35 -10.45
CA LYS A 43 -2.52 -9.55 -9.26
C LYS A 43 -1.43 -8.50 -9.22
N GLN A 44 -1.16 -8.02 -8.02
CA GLN A 44 0.01 -7.22 -7.74
C GLN A 44 0.55 -7.67 -6.39
N GLY A 45 1.86 -7.55 -6.22
CA GLY A 45 2.52 -7.99 -5.00
C GLY A 45 3.80 -7.21 -4.81
N PHE A 46 4.28 -7.27 -3.59
CA PHE A 46 5.55 -6.72 -3.18
C PHE A 46 6.12 -7.58 -2.05
N SER A 47 7.42 -7.48 -1.84
CA SER A 47 8.09 -7.98 -0.64
C SER A 47 8.74 -6.83 0.10
N PHE A 48 9.03 -7.03 1.38
CA PHE A 48 9.77 -6.13 2.25
C PHE A 48 10.50 -6.98 3.31
N GLU A 49 11.51 -6.44 3.98
CA GLU A 49 12.14 -7.12 5.11
C GLU A 49 11.28 -6.97 6.36
N ALA A 50 11.07 -8.07 7.08
CA ALA A 50 10.27 -8.05 8.29
C ALA A 50 10.95 -7.22 9.38
N PHE A 51 10.17 -6.46 10.15
CA PHE A 51 10.64 -5.60 11.23
C PHE A 51 9.67 -5.64 12.40
N THR A 52 10.03 -4.97 13.51
CA THR A 52 9.14 -4.80 14.67
C THR A 52 9.04 -3.33 15.03
N PHE A 53 7.89 -2.93 15.58
CA PHE A 53 7.73 -1.60 16.13
C PHE A 53 8.45 -1.51 17.49
N PRO A 54 9.35 -0.54 17.70
CA PRO A 54 9.97 -0.33 19.00
C PRO A 54 8.94 0.23 20.00
N GLY A 55 8.87 -0.36 21.20
CA GLY A 55 7.95 0.07 22.26
C GLY A 55 7.23 -1.10 22.92
N ASP A 56 6.39 -0.80 23.92
CA ASP A 56 5.65 -1.78 24.70
C ASP A 56 4.31 -2.15 24.02
N TYR A 57 4.35 -2.37 22.71
CA TYR A 57 3.26 -3.01 21.99
C TYR A 57 3.36 -4.49 22.35
N GLY A 58 2.55 -4.93 23.32
CA GLY A 58 2.71 -6.18 24.07
C GLY A 58 2.85 -7.50 23.28
N GLN A 59 2.96 -7.46 21.95
CA GLN A 59 3.35 -8.54 21.05
C GLN A 59 4.17 -7.96 19.88
N LYS A 60 5.29 -8.59 19.48
CA LYS A 60 6.09 -8.30 18.27
C LYS A 60 5.28 -8.59 16.98
N SER A 61 4.20 -7.84 16.80
CA SER A 61 3.20 -8.04 15.77
C SER A 61 3.21 -6.89 14.80
N VAL A 62 3.03 -7.21 13.53
CA VAL A 62 2.88 -6.25 12.45
C VAL A 62 1.62 -6.60 11.67
N TYR A 63 0.81 -5.59 11.40
CA TYR A 63 -0.34 -5.67 10.51
C TYR A 63 -0.05 -4.81 9.28
N ILE A 64 -0.30 -5.35 8.09
CA ILE A 64 -0.07 -4.65 6.83
C ILE A 64 -1.40 -4.23 6.25
N HIS A 65 -1.50 -2.97 5.87
CA HIS A 65 -2.67 -2.37 5.26
C HIS A 65 -2.28 -1.80 3.91
N CYS A 66 -3.11 -2.00 2.89
CA CYS A 66 -2.89 -1.45 1.57
C CYS A 66 -4.14 -0.77 1.04
N SER A 67 -3.98 0.44 0.54
CA SER A 67 -4.95 1.10 -0.33
C SER A 67 -4.77 0.60 -1.75
N VAL A 68 -5.82 0.01 -2.32
CA VAL A 68 -5.84 -0.55 -3.66
C VAL A 68 -6.95 0.08 -4.50
N TYR A 69 -6.66 0.28 -5.78
CA TYR A 69 -7.62 0.71 -6.79
C TYR A 69 -8.05 -0.47 -7.66
N MET A 70 -9.34 -0.55 -7.94
CA MET A 70 -9.87 -1.41 -9.01
C MET A 70 -9.78 -0.66 -10.34
N CYS A 71 -9.34 -1.35 -11.39
CA CYS A 71 -9.01 -0.74 -12.68
C CYS A 71 -9.94 -1.31 -13.75
N VAL A 72 -10.50 -0.44 -14.59
CA VAL A 72 -11.17 -0.87 -15.82
C VAL A 72 -10.09 -1.06 -16.89
N ALA A 73 -10.03 -2.26 -17.48
CA ALA A 73 -8.93 -2.70 -18.35
C ALA A 73 -8.70 -1.83 -19.61
N SER A 74 -9.69 -1.02 -20.01
CA SER A 74 -9.70 -0.28 -21.27
C SER A 74 -9.42 1.23 -21.16
N ASN A 75 -8.99 1.74 -19.99
CA ASN A 75 -8.66 3.16 -19.83
C ASN A 75 -7.14 3.40 -19.59
N PRO A 76 -6.40 3.86 -20.61
CA PRO A 76 -4.97 4.20 -20.51
C PRO A 76 -4.68 5.36 -19.54
N GLU A 77 -5.62 6.29 -19.38
CA GLU A 77 -5.50 7.39 -18.40
C GLU A 77 -5.88 6.97 -16.98
N SER A 78 -6.23 5.69 -16.77
CA SER A 78 -6.59 5.22 -15.44
C SER A 78 -5.43 5.40 -14.47
N ARG A 79 -5.79 5.67 -13.22
CA ARG A 79 -4.87 5.71 -12.07
C ARG A 79 -4.00 4.45 -11.95
N CYS A 80 -4.35 3.35 -12.62
CA CYS A 80 -3.63 2.09 -12.57
C CYS A 80 -2.46 1.97 -13.53
N GLN A 81 -2.39 2.81 -14.57
CA GLN A 81 -1.23 2.88 -15.46
C GLN A 81 -0.22 3.94 -15.01
N GLN A 82 -0.54 4.69 -13.96
CA GLN A 82 0.37 5.66 -13.37
C GLN A 82 1.40 4.96 -12.48
N GLY A 83 2.68 5.19 -12.78
CA GLY A 83 3.80 4.71 -11.96
C GLY A 83 3.95 5.45 -10.64
N CYS A 84 5.16 5.40 -10.06
CA CYS A 84 5.50 6.14 -8.85
C CYS A 84 5.33 7.65 -9.05
N ILE A 85 4.60 8.30 -8.13
CA ILE A 85 4.31 9.74 -8.18
C ILE A 85 5.09 10.44 -7.06
N HIS A 86 6.17 11.12 -7.44
CA HIS A 86 6.94 11.97 -6.54
C HIS A 86 6.32 13.38 -6.42
N GLY A 87 6.10 13.86 -5.19
CA GLY A 87 5.61 15.20 -4.89
C GLY A 87 4.25 15.23 -4.16
N ILE A 88 3.81 16.43 -3.77
CA ILE A 88 2.46 16.62 -3.21
C ILE A 88 1.47 16.26 -4.32
N VAL A 89 0.79 15.13 -4.17
CA VAL A 89 -0.39 14.80 -4.96
C VAL A 89 -1.45 15.84 -4.57
N ARG A 90 -1.44 17.00 -5.24
CA ARG A 90 -2.64 17.82 -5.32
C ARG A 90 -3.70 16.85 -5.82
N ARG A 91 -4.76 16.62 -5.04
CA ARG A 91 -5.97 15.96 -5.52
C ARG A 91 -6.51 16.83 -6.66
N SER A 92 -5.87 16.77 -7.83
CA SER A 92 -6.38 17.32 -9.05
C SER A 92 -7.60 16.49 -9.32
N SER A 93 -8.76 17.05 -8.98
CA SER A 93 -10.05 16.62 -9.45
C SER A 93 -10.09 16.85 -10.96
N ARG A 94 -9.27 16.09 -11.70
CA ARG A 94 -9.35 15.94 -13.13
C ARG A 94 -9.37 14.43 -13.32
N THR A 95 -10.61 13.94 -13.44
CA THR A 95 -11.03 12.56 -13.68
C THR A 95 -11.17 11.65 -12.44
N LEU A 96 -11.89 12.11 -11.41
CA LEU A 96 -12.56 11.24 -10.41
C LEU A 96 -13.84 10.64 -11.00
N SER A 97 -13.77 10.00 -12.17
CA SER A 97 -15.00 9.51 -12.78
C SER A 97 -15.36 8.09 -12.35
N ASN A 98 -14.46 7.20 -11.90
CA ASN A 98 -14.85 5.82 -11.53
C ASN A 98 -13.86 4.99 -10.66
N VAL A 99 -12.85 5.57 -9.99
CA VAL A 99 -11.83 4.75 -9.29
C VAL A 99 -11.96 4.89 -7.77
N ILE A 100 -12.62 3.91 -7.14
CA ILE A 100 -12.77 3.81 -5.68
C ILE A 100 -11.51 3.14 -5.10
N ALA A 101 -10.96 3.74 -4.05
CA ALA A 101 -9.91 3.12 -3.24
C ALA A 101 -10.53 2.21 -2.19
N HIS A 102 -9.96 1.03 -1.99
CA HIS A 102 -10.33 0.11 -0.92
C HIS A 102 -9.12 -0.19 -0.04
N THR A 103 -9.33 -0.29 1.26
CA THR A 103 -8.28 -0.73 2.18
C THR A 103 -8.42 -2.22 2.42
N VAL A 104 -7.33 -2.96 2.16
CA VAL A 104 -7.21 -4.38 2.51
C VAL A 104 -6.16 -4.52 3.61
N SER A 105 -6.40 -5.43 4.55
CA SER A 105 -5.53 -5.64 5.72
C SER A 105 -5.09 -7.09 5.79
N SER A 106 -3.83 -7.33 6.17
CA SER A 106 -3.34 -8.66 6.52
C SER A 106 -3.81 -9.06 7.93
N GLY A 107 -3.71 -10.35 8.22
CA GLY A 107 -3.72 -10.84 9.60
C GLY A 107 -2.43 -10.46 10.35
N ARG A 108 -2.33 -10.92 11.60
CA ARG A 108 -1.19 -10.67 12.48
C ARG A 108 0.08 -11.37 11.98
N ILE A 109 1.14 -10.62 11.74
CA ILE A 109 2.48 -11.14 11.41
C ILE A 109 3.34 -11.07 12.68
N SER A 110 3.70 -12.21 13.24
CA SER A 110 4.62 -12.30 14.37
C SER A 110 6.07 -12.39 13.89
N VAL A 111 6.92 -11.49 14.37
CA VAL A 111 8.35 -11.48 14.06
C VAL A 111 9.12 -11.95 15.30
N HIS A 112 9.88 -13.04 15.19
CA HIS A 112 10.62 -13.62 16.31
C HIS A 112 12.04 -13.07 16.40
#